data_AF-A0A7C4TWZ1-F1
#
_entry.id   AF-A0A7C4TWZ1-F1
#
_cell.length_a   1.000
_cell.length_b   1.000
_cell.length_c   1.000
_cell.angle_alpha   90.00
_cell.angle_beta   90.00
_cell.angle_gamma   90.00
#
_symmetry.space_group_name_H-M   'P 1'
#
loop_
_entity.id
_entity.type
_entity.pdbx_description
1 polymer ?
#
loop_
_entity_poly.entity_id
_entity_poly.type
_entity_poly.pdbx_seq_one_letter_code
_entity_poly.pdbx_strand_id
1 'polypeptide(L)' 'VNGNVLSIVPPYIKNGRTMVPLRVIAEGFGAQVEWDPVNYIITITMP' A
#
# COMPACT_ATOMS: atom_id res chain seq x y z
N VAL A 1 -9.19 18.49 -0.56
CA VAL A 1 -8.00 18.93 0.22
C VAL A 1 -8.17 18.40 1.64
N ASN A 2 -7.76 17.15 1.92
CA ASN A 2 -7.75 16.51 3.25
C ASN A 2 -6.54 15.55 3.36
N GLY A 3 -5.35 16.10 3.13
CA GLY A 3 -4.10 15.77 3.85
C GLY A 3 -3.44 14.40 3.76
N ASN A 4 -4.12 13.30 3.47
CA ASN A 4 -3.49 11.98 3.43
C ASN A 4 -3.06 11.67 2.00
N VAL A 5 -1.75 11.76 1.77
CA VAL A 5 -1.12 11.49 0.47
C VAL A 5 -1.32 10.02 0.12
N LEU A 6 -2.42 9.71 -0.57
CA LEU A 6 -2.70 8.41 -1.16
C LEU A 6 -1.72 8.20 -2.33
N SER A 7 -0.50 7.77 -1.97
CA SER A 7 0.64 7.40 -2.80
C SER A 7 1.00 8.32 -3.97
N ILE A 8 2.19 8.92 -3.88
CA ILE A 8 2.86 9.66 -4.97
C ILE A 8 3.38 8.77 -6.12
N VAL A 9 3.08 7.46 -6.12
CA VAL A 9 3.62 6.52 -7.12
C VAL A 9 2.50 6.08 -8.07
N PRO A 10 2.57 6.42 -9.37
CA PRO A 10 1.60 5.95 -10.34
C PRO A 10 1.73 4.43 -10.57
N PRO A 11 0.63 3.72 -10.87
CA PRO A 11 0.70 2.35 -11.33
C PRO A 11 1.59 2.20 -12.57
N TYR A 12 2.29 1.08 -12.67
CA TYR A 12 3.18 0.79 -13.80
C TYR A 12 3.21 -0.70 -14.13
N ILE A 13 3.62 -1.06 -15.34
CA ILE A 13 3.71 -2.46 -15.75
C ILE A 13 5.12 -2.98 -15.49
N LYS A 14 5.22 -4.13 -14.80
CA LYS A 14 6.47 -4.89 -14.61
C LYS A 14 6.21 -6.35 -14.92
N ASN A 15 6.98 -6.94 -15.83
CA ASN A 15 6.87 -8.35 -16.23
C ASN A 15 5.43 -8.75 -16.62
N GLY A 16 4.74 -7.90 -17.38
CA GLY A 16 3.35 -8.13 -17.81
C GLY A 16 2.29 -8.00 -16.70
N ARG A 17 2.66 -7.52 -15.51
CA ARG A 17 1.74 -7.29 -14.38
C ARG A 17 1.68 -5.81 -14.02
N THR A 18 0.49 -5.33 -13.69
CA THR A 18 0.32 -3.97 -13.16
C THR A 18 0.71 -3.94 -11.70
N MET A 19 1.75 -3.19 -11.39
CA MET A 19 2.18 -2.86 -10.04
C MET A 19 1.39 -1.64 -9.57
N VAL A 20 0.77 -1.77 -8.39
CA VAL A 20 -0.02 -0.73 -7.75
C VAL A 20 0.50 -0.47 -6.34
N PRO A 21 0.31 0.74 -5.77
CA PRO A 21 0.72 1.03 -4.40
C PRO A 21 -0.03 0.16 -3.39
N LEU A 22 0.68 -0.80 -2.76
CA LEU A 22 0.10 -1.77 -1.82
C LEU A 22 -0.78 -1.12 -0.76
N ARG A 23 -0.26 -0.10 -0.07
CA ARG A 23 -0.95 0.59 1.03
C ARG A 23 -2.28 1.21 0.60
N VAL A 24 -2.31 1.87 -0.56
CA VAL A 24 -3.53 2.53 -1.07
C VAL A 24 -4.62 1.51 -1.35
N ILE A 25 -4.26 0.38 -1.97
CA ILE A 25 -5.21 -0.68 -2.27
C ILE A 25 -5.73 -1.33 -0.98
N ALA A 26 -4.83 -1.70 -0.07
CA ALA A 26 -5.19 -2.37 1.18
C ALA A 26 -6.08 -1.49 2.08
N GLU A 27 -5.70 -0.23 2.32
CA GLU A 27 -6.49 0.71 3.11
C GLU A 27 -7.83 1.06 2.42
N GLY A 28 -7.86 1.11 1.08
CA GLY A 28 -9.09 1.28 0.31
C GLY A 28 -10.10 0.14 0.50
N PHE A 29 -9.65 -1.06 0.86
CA PHE A 29 -10.49 -2.20 1.23
C PHE A 29 -10.76 -2.29 2.75
N GLY A 30 -10.33 -1.30 3.53
CA GLY A 30 -10.54 -1.26 4.98
C GLY A 30 -9.50 -2.02 5.80
N ALA A 31 -8.42 -2.52 5.19
CA ALA A 31 -7.34 -3.16 5.91
C ALA A 31 -6.42 -2.14 6.60
N GLN A 32 -5.82 -2.52 7.73
CA GLN A 32 -4.75 -1.78 8.39
C GLN A 32 -3.39 -2.31 7.91
N VAL A 33 -2.47 -1.40 7.59
CA VAL A 33 -1.11 -1.73 7.11
C VAL A 33 -0.05 -1.14 8.05
N GLU A 34 0.77 -2.01 8.62
CA GLU A 34 1.86 -1.64 9.53
C GLU A 34 3.21 -2.02 8.95
N TRP A 35 4.21 -1.17 9.21
CA TRP A 35 5.60 -1.38 8.80
C TRP A 35 6.49 -1.54 10.02
N ASP A 36 7.19 -2.67 10.09
CA ASP A 36 8.29 -2.89 11.03
C ASP A 36 9.63 -2.65 10.32
N PRO A 37 10.31 -1.51 10.58
CA PRO A 37 11.57 -1.16 9.94
C PRO A 37 12.75 -1.98 10.44
N VAL A 38 12.65 -2.62 11.61
CA VAL A 38 13.75 -3.39 12.21
C VAL A 38 13.83 -4.76 11.55
N ASN A 39 12.67 -5.41 11.41
CA ASN A 39 12.58 -6.76 10.84
C ASN A 39 12.30 -6.75 9.32
N TYR A 40 12.07 -5.57 8.74
CA TYR A 40 11.64 -5.40 7.36
C TYR A 40 10.34 -6.15 7.02
N ILE A 41 9.38 -6.12 7.95
CA ILE A 41 8.11 -6.84 7.84
C ILE A 41 6.97 -5.85 7.59
N ILE A 42 6.09 -6.22 6.67
CA ILE A 42 4.79 -5.57 6.48
C ILE A 42 3.72 -6.49 7.06
N THR A 43 2.91 -5.98 7.99
CA THR A 43 1.75 -6.67 8.54
C THR A 43 0.47 -6.05 7.99
N ILE A 44 -0.43 -6.89 7.47
CA ILE A 44 -1.72 -6.48 6.92
C ILE A 44 -2.81 -7.16 7.74
N THR A 45 -3.66 -6.35 8.38
CA THR A 45 -4.78 -6.83 9.20
C THR A 45 -6.08 -6.43 8.54
N MET A 46 -6.93 -7.41 8.24
CA MET A 46 -8.29 -7.19 7.77
C MET A 46 -9.22 -6.99 8.98
N PRO A 47 -10.28 -6.19 8.86
CA PRO A 47 -11.31 -6.05 9.90
C PRO A 47 -12.07 -7.36 10.15
#